data_AF-Q4UBL0-F1
#
_entry.id   AF-Q4UBL0-F1
#
_cell.length_a   1.000
_cell.length_b   1.000
_cell.length_c   1.000
_cell.angle_alpha   90.00
_cell.angle_beta   90.00
_cell.angle_gamma   90.00
#
_symmetry.space_group_name_H-M   'P 1'
#
loop_
_entity.id
_entity.type
_entity.pdbx_description
1 polymer ?
#
loop_
_entity_poly.entity_id
_entity_poly.type
_entity_poly.pdbx_seq_one_letter_code
_entity_poly.pdbx_strand_id
1 'polypeptide(L)'
;MKKSIISLSLLYYITFFHQWNFVESQPEKTGSTTPDSAESSDTSSVSHVTLDINKTESTSEFDYTEYNDFHKFSAIPRYVFTKISQGNKDVWESKDNIHGTLVMYIKSVKYLVVLLDNNMFLLFHQDQYGNWVNITAMRHDVTKLKFFGEGDTELKSSDYKVSLVDLFYEILFNSGVKCKKVKYGKDDVWKHSDDPNFASLKSFSLGLASNSFFVKNQSDRLKMIQRALVDKAESTPSVTVSLDINKTQSTSDFDFSDQFGIVTYTPIPGYVFTKISQGNKDVWESKNNVFGTELMYIKSVEFLVVLLIDDMFLLFHLDNNDWHDVTSKRHDVSKLKLIGENDVLLKPSQRTVTIDDHSFHYLFHDGVKFHTVKYDDLDVWSHTDDTKSQI
;
A
#
# COMPACT_ATOMS: atom_id res chain seq x y z
N MET A 1 13.27 -3.15 -17.82
CA MET A 1 11.90 -3.52 -18.25
C MET A 1 10.96 -3.51 -17.04
N LYS A 2 9.66 -3.16 -17.24
CA LYS A 2 8.63 -2.57 -16.33
C LYS A 2 8.02 -3.85 -15.87
N LYS A 3 8.35 -4.24 -14.65
CA LYS A 3 7.39 -5.03 -13.91
C LYS A 3 6.20 -4.10 -13.76
N SER A 4 5.32 -4.19 -14.73
CA SER A 4 4.02 -3.59 -14.68
C SER A 4 3.29 -4.31 -13.55
N ILE A 5 2.52 -3.59 -12.75
CA ILE A 5 1.72 -4.16 -11.67
C ILE A 5 0.31 -3.71 -11.94
N ILE A 6 -0.64 -4.63 -11.84
CA ILE A 6 -2.06 -4.27 -11.82
C ILE A 6 -2.54 -4.56 -10.41
N SER A 7 -3.09 -3.53 -9.77
CA SER A 7 -3.70 -3.64 -8.45
C SER A 7 -5.20 -3.59 -8.61
N LEU A 8 -5.90 -4.63 -8.19
CA LEU A 8 -7.36 -4.64 -8.10
C LEU A 8 -7.74 -4.42 -6.63
N SER A 9 -8.28 -3.23 -6.33
CA SER A 9 -8.68 -2.90 -4.96
C SER A 9 -9.93 -3.67 -4.53
N LEU A 10 -9.88 -4.25 -3.33
CA LEU A 10 -11.01 -4.84 -2.61
C LEU A 10 -11.95 -3.77 -2.02
N LEU A 11 -11.54 -2.50 -1.97
CA LEU A 11 -12.32 -1.40 -1.40
C LEU A 11 -13.69 -1.23 -2.09
N TYR A 12 -13.80 -1.54 -3.38
CA TYR A 12 -15.09 -1.53 -4.09
C TYR A 12 -16.10 -2.51 -3.48
N TYR A 13 -15.67 -3.72 -3.08
CA TYR A 13 -16.57 -4.72 -2.51
C TYR A 13 -16.91 -4.39 -1.07
N ILE A 14 -15.92 -3.93 -0.30
CA ILE A 14 -16.13 -3.48 1.09
C ILE A 14 -17.16 -2.35 1.11
N THR A 15 -17.01 -1.34 0.25
CA THR A 15 -17.97 -0.21 0.17
C THR A 15 -19.34 -0.60 -0.38
N PHE A 16 -19.43 -1.50 -1.36
CA PHE A 16 -20.71 -1.98 -1.93
C PHE A 16 -21.57 -2.73 -0.90
N PHE A 17 -20.95 -3.48 0.03
CA PHE A 17 -21.66 -4.10 1.15
C PHE A 17 -22.08 -3.10 2.23
N HIS A 18 -21.28 -2.05 2.46
CA HIS A 18 -21.66 -0.95 3.36
C HIS A 18 -22.73 -0.01 2.77
N GLN A 19 -22.92 0.04 1.44
CA GLN A 19 -23.96 0.82 0.77
C GLN A 19 -25.40 0.34 1.06
N TRP A 20 -25.58 -0.89 1.57
CA TRP A 20 -26.90 -1.33 2.08
C TRP A 20 -27.27 -0.74 3.44
N ASN A 21 -26.38 0.03 4.08
CA ASN A 21 -26.63 0.64 5.39
C ASN A 21 -26.69 2.18 5.41
N PHE A 22 -26.67 2.89 4.27
CA PHE A 22 -26.85 4.35 4.27
C PHE A 22 -27.66 4.88 3.09
N VAL A 23 -28.72 5.62 3.43
CA VAL A 23 -29.58 6.42 2.53
C VAL A 23 -28.97 7.82 2.34
N GLU A 24 -29.22 8.31 1.14
CA GLU A 24 -28.73 9.47 0.38
C GLU A 24 -29.04 10.88 0.94
N SER A 25 -28.16 11.87 0.65
CA SER A 25 -28.55 13.20 0.08
C SER A 25 -27.35 14.11 -0.23
N GLN A 26 -27.33 14.69 -1.45
CA GLN A 26 -26.67 15.95 -1.90
C GLN A 26 -27.77 17.07 -2.04
N PRO A 27 -27.55 18.37 -2.43
CA PRO A 27 -26.37 19.02 -3.07
C PRO A 27 -26.01 20.52 -2.70
N GLU A 28 -24.90 21.01 -3.31
CA GLU A 28 -24.61 22.32 -4.01
C GLU A 28 -24.10 23.66 -3.37
N LYS A 29 -22.96 24.16 -3.95
CA LYS A 29 -22.53 25.54 -4.42
C LYS A 29 -22.32 26.72 -3.41
N THR A 30 -21.45 27.76 -3.55
CA THR A 30 -20.62 28.41 -4.62
C THR A 30 -19.68 29.51 -4.00
N GLY A 31 -18.51 29.81 -4.60
CA GLY A 31 -18.05 31.20 -4.94
C GLY A 31 -16.90 31.94 -4.18
N SER A 32 -15.74 32.13 -4.87
CA SER A 32 -14.79 33.30 -4.99
C SER A 32 -14.33 34.11 -3.75
N THR A 33 -13.06 34.57 -3.53
CA THR A 33 -12.23 35.52 -4.34
C THR A 33 -10.83 35.77 -3.70
N THR A 34 -9.79 36.07 -4.50
CA THR A 34 -8.43 36.60 -4.15
C THR A 34 -8.47 38.10 -3.74
N PRO A 35 -7.53 38.68 -2.95
CA PRO A 35 -6.22 39.24 -3.43
C PRO A 35 -5.05 39.07 -2.41
N ASP A 36 -3.82 38.76 -2.82
CA ASP A 36 -2.71 39.63 -3.28
C ASP A 36 -1.61 39.82 -2.20
N SER A 37 -0.38 39.76 -2.68
CA SER A 37 0.87 39.52 -1.95
C SER A 37 1.51 40.82 -1.47
N ALA A 38 2.10 40.79 -0.27
CA ALA A 38 3.11 41.76 0.14
C ALA A 38 4.27 41.01 0.80
N GLU A 39 5.39 41.00 0.08
CA GLU A 39 6.68 40.46 0.51
C GLU A 39 7.40 41.48 1.41
N SER A 40 7.95 41.04 2.54
CA SER A 40 8.95 41.81 3.28
C SER A 40 9.88 40.91 4.10
N SER A 41 11.17 41.22 4.00
CA SER A 41 12.35 40.57 4.54
C SER A 41 12.56 40.79 6.04
N ASP A 42 12.87 39.75 6.81
CA ASP A 42 14.18 39.54 7.48
C ASP A 42 14.14 38.49 8.61
N THR A 43 15.24 37.75 8.77
CA THR A 43 15.61 36.84 9.90
C THR A 43 14.66 35.68 10.23
N SER A 44 15.12 34.45 10.00
CA SER A 44 14.34 33.20 9.99
C SER A 44 13.91 32.69 11.38
N SER A 45 12.82 33.22 11.94
CA SER A 45 11.98 32.47 12.87
C SER A 45 11.08 31.52 12.09
N VAL A 46 11.06 30.24 12.45
CA VAL A 46 10.10 29.26 11.94
C VAL A 46 8.75 29.52 12.62
N SER A 47 7.68 29.62 11.83
CA SER A 47 6.32 29.89 12.30
C SER A 47 5.56 28.58 12.53
N HIS A 48 4.74 28.55 13.59
CA HIS A 48 4.02 27.35 14.03
C HIS A 48 2.58 27.36 13.53
N VAL A 49 2.16 26.25 12.93
CA VAL A 49 0.83 26.07 12.32
C VAL A 49 0.04 25.00 13.07
N THR A 50 -1.25 25.25 13.26
CA THR A 50 -2.23 24.23 13.69
C THR A 50 -3.07 23.82 12.50
N LEU A 51 -2.99 22.55 12.11
CA LEU A 51 -3.73 22.00 10.99
C LEU A 51 -5.00 21.31 11.47
N ASP A 52 -6.14 21.66 10.89
CA ASP A 52 -7.36 20.85 10.95
C ASP A 52 -7.53 20.13 9.61
N ILE A 53 -7.46 18.80 9.60
CA ILE A 53 -7.52 18.01 8.36
C ILE A 53 -8.90 18.05 7.67
N ASN A 54 -9.92 18.63 8.31
CA ASN A 54 -11.20 18.89 7.65
C ASN A 54 -11.19 20.18 6.80
N LYS A 55 -10.16 21.03 6.92
CA LYS A 55 -10.01 22.26 6.12
C LYS A 55 -9.29 21.94 4.83
N THR A 56 -10.06 21.73 3.76
CA THR A 56 -9.57 21.27 2.45
C THR A 56 -9.23 22.44 1.51
N GLU A 57 -8.51 23.43 2.01
CA GLU A 57 -8.13 24.64 1.25
C GLU A 57 -6.69 25.04 1.58
N SER A 58 -5.94 25.52 0.57
CA SER A 58 -4.59 26.07 0.78
C SER A 58 -4.65 27.40 1.52
N THR A 59 -3.58 27.73 2.24
CA THR A 59 -3.44 28.99 2.97
C THR A 59 -2.08 29.63 2.67
N SER A 60 -1.78 30.78 3.28
CA SER A 60 -0.43 31.36 3.23
C SER A 60 0.62 30.57 4.01
N GLU A 61 0.20 29.56 4.80
CA GLU A 61 1.06 28.79 5.70
C GLU A 61 1.32 27.36 5.21
N PHE A 62 0.41 26.82 4.39
CA PHE A 62 0.54 25.49 3.81
C PHE A 62 -0.23 25.35 2.49
N ASP A 63 0.28 24.50 1.61
CA ASP A 63 -0.41 24.06 0.41
C ASP A 63 -1.28 22.84 0.70
N TYR A 64 -2.49 22.82 0.13
CA TYR A 64 -3.40 21.69 0.12
C TYR A 64 -3.54 21.15 -1.31
N THR A 65 -3.45 19.82 -1.44
CA THR A 65 -3.76 19.12 -2.69
C THR A 65 -4.60 17.88 -2.40
N GLU A 66 -5.57 17.61 -3.27
CA GLU A 66 -6.43 16.44 -3.19
C GLU A 66 -6.37 15.66 -4.51
N TYR A 67 -6.25 14.34 -4.40
CA TYR A 67 -6.42 13.44 -5.52
C TYR A 67 -7.14 12.18 -5.05
N ASN A 68 -8.36 11.95 -5.53
CA ASN A 68 -9.26 10.92 -5.01
C ASN A 68 -9.42 11.06 -3.48
N ASP A 69 -9.18 9.99 -2.71
CA ASP A 69 -9.28 10.00 -1.24
C ASP A 69 -7.99 10.49 -0.54
N PHE A 70 -6.98 10.92 -1.30
CA PHE A 70 -5.70 11.37 -0.75
C PHE A 70 -5.72 12.88 -0.55
N HIS A 71 -5.71 13.29 0.71
CA HIS A 71 -5.57 14.68 1.13
C HIS A 71 -4.13 14.93 1.58
N LYS A 72 -3.46 15.89 0.97
CA LYS A 72 -2.06 16.23 1.29
C LYS A 72 -1.95 17.70 1.68
N PHE A 73 -1.29 17.94 2.81
CA PHE A 73 -0.98 19.25 3.36
C PHE A 73 0.53 19.39 3.44
N SER A 74 1.10 20.40 2.80
CA SER A 74 2.55 20.64 2.78
C SER A 74 2.82 22.01 3.38
N ALA A 75 3.57 22.09 4.47
CA ALA A 75 3.92 23.38 5.06
C ALA A 75 4.77 24.19 4.06
N ILE A 76 4.41 25.45 3.87
CA ILE A 76 5.19 26.38 3.03
C ILE A 76 6.54 26.62 3.73
N PRO A 77 7.65 26.86 3.01
CA PRO A 77 8.95 27.13 3.64
C PRO A 77 8.84 28.20 4.74
N ARG A 78 9.48 27.93 5.88
CA ARG A 78 9.43 28.70 7.15
C ARG A 78 8.21 28.44 8.04
N TYR A 79 7.25 27.63 7.62
CA TYR A 79 6.17 27.13 8.47
C TYR A 79 6.39 25.66 8.84
N VAL A 80 5.89 25.26 10.00
CA VAL A 80 5.84 23.86 10.43
C VAL A 80 4.55 23.57 11.19
N PHE A 81 4.02 22.36 11.05
CA PHE A 81 2.88 21.89 11.81
C PHE A 81 3.32 21.52 13.23
N THR A 82 2.68 22.14 14.22
CA THR A 82 2.90 21.86 15.65
C THR A 82 1.71 21.15 16.28
N LYS A 83 0.54 21.24 15.66
CA LYS A 83 -0.67 20.54 16.08
C LYS A 83 -1.48 20.11 14.87
N ILE A 84 -2.07 18.91 14.94
CA ILE A 84 -2.96 18.35 13.94
C ILE A 84 -4.24 17.88 14.64
N SER A 85 -5.39 18.31 14.15
CA SER A 85 -6.71 17.90 14.61
C SER A 85 -7.60 17.46 13.45
N GLN A 86 -8.69 16.76 13.78
CA GLN A 86 -9.83 16.54 12.90
C GLN A 86 -11.06 17.16 13.54
N GLY A 87 -11.39 18.39 13.12
CA GLY A 87 -12.35 19.23 13.84
C GLY A 87 -11.90 19.43 15.28
N ASN A 88 -12.76 19.03 16.23
CA ASN A 88 -12.50 19.16 17.66
C ASN A 88 -11.67 18.03 18.27
N LYS A 89 -11.27 17.01 17.49
CA LYS A 89 -10.49 15.88 17.98
C LYS A 89 -9.01 16.11 17.70
N ASP A 90 -8.20 16.18 18.74
CA ASP A 90 -6.74 16.25 18.61
C ASP A 90 -6.19 14.90 18.10
N VAL A 91 -5.32 14.96 17.08
CA VAL A 91 -4.66 13.78 16.50
C VAL A 91 -3.21 13.70 16.98
N TRP A 92 -2.50 14.83 16.87
CA TRP A 92 -1.09 14.91 17.21
C TRP A 92 -0.72 16.34 17.64
N GLU A 93 0.24 16.43 18.54
CA GLU A 93 0.87 17.67 18.98
C GLU A 93 2.37 17.45 19.13
N SER A 94 3.14 18.43 18.66
CA SER A 94 4.60 18.41 18.63
C SER A 94 5.19 18.34 20.03
N LYS A 95 6.31 17.62 20.15
CA LYS A 95 7.13 17.51 21.35
C LYS A 95 8.59 17.70 20.97
N ASP A 96 9.39 18.22 21.90
CA ASP A 96 10.86 18.29 21.80
C ASP A 96 11.38 19.04 20.56
N ASN A 97 10.67 20.08 20.10
CA ASN A 97 10.98 20.85 18.88
C ASN A 97 11.07 19.99 17.60
N ILE A 98 10.35 18.87 17.54
CA ILE A 98 10.21 18.05 16.33
C ILE A 98 8.85 18.37 15.71
N HIS A 99 8.86 18.93 14.51
CA HIS A 99 7.66 19.48 13.89
C HIS A 99 7.26 18.73 12.62
N GLY A 100 5.98 18.78 12.27
CA GLY A 100 5.46 18.21 11.04
C GLY A 100 5.76 19.13 9.86
N THR A 101 6.20 18.57 8.74
CA THR A 101 6.47 19.33 7.50
C THR A 101 5.47 18.98 6.40
N LEU A 102 4.92 17.76 6.43
CA LEU A 102 3.96 17.27 5.47
C LEU A 102 2.99 16.31 6.17
N VAL A 103 1.70 16.48 5.93
CA VAL A 103 0.64 15.61 6.45
C VAL A 103 -0.12 15.00 5.29
N MET A 104 -0.37 13.70 5.35
CA MET A 104 -1.23 13.01 4.40
C MET A 104 -2.36 12.29 5.14
N TYR A 105 -3.60 12.53 4.73
CA TYR A 105 -4.79 11.86 5.25
C TYR A 105 -5.48 11.11 4.11
N ILE A 106 -5.78 9.83 4.33
CA ILE A 106 -6.41 8.98 3.33
C ILE A 106 -7.75 8.55 3.87
N LYS A 107 -8.80 9.13 3.30
CA LYS A 107 -10.15 9.06 3.85
C LYS A 107 -10.74 7.65 3.85
N SER A 108 -10.49 6.87 2.80
CA SER A 108 -11.07 5.54 2.61
C SER A 108 -10.55 4.50 3.60
N VAL A 109 -9.26 4.54 3.92
CA VAL A 109 -8.60 3.63 4.88
C VAL A 109 -8.36 4.28 6.25
N LYS A 110 -8.80 5.53 6.42
CA LYS A 110 -8.67 6.34 7.64
C LYS A 110 -7.27 6.34 8.25
N TYR A 111 -6.25 6.43 7.39
CA TYR A 111 -4.86 6.63 7.81
C TYR A 111 -4.49 8.09 7.76
N LEU A 112 -3.70 8.54 8.73
CA LEU A 112 -3.05 9.85 8.74
C LEU A 112 -1.56 9.67 9.00
N VAL A 113 -0.73 10.26 8.15
CA VAL A 113 0.73 10.26 8.29
C VAL A 113 1.23 11.67 8.45
N VAL A 114 2.13 11.87 9.40
CA VAL A 114 2.87 13.11 9.62
C VAL A 114 4.34 12.84 9.31
N LEU A 115 4.89 13.48 8.29
CA LEU A 115 6.34 13.52 8.07
C LEU A 115 6.93 14.63 8.93
N LEU A 116 7.97 14.30 9.69
CA LEU A 116 8.63 15.20 10.63
C LEU A 116 9.88 15.84 10.02
N ASP A 117 10.29 16.99 10.56
CA ASP A 117 11.47 17.76 10.13
C ASP A 117 12.81 17.02 10.30
N ASN A 118 12.85 15.99 11.15
CA ASN A 118 13.98 15.07 11.30
C ASN A 118 13.92 13.85 10.36
N ASN A 119 13.04 13.86 9.36
CA ASN A 119 12.76 12.76 8.42
C ASN A 119 12.20 11.48 9.06
N MET A 120 11.79 11.50 10.33
CA MET A 120 10.94 10.45 10.88
C MET A 120 9.50 10.66 10.42
N PHE A 121 8.64 9.66 10.61
CA PHE A 121 7.21 9.82 10.39
C PHE A 121 6.43 9.32 11.61
N LEU A 122 5.21 9.82 11.75
CA LEU A 122 4.18 9.25 12.61
C LEU A 122 3.03 8.78 11.74
N LEU A 123 2.52 7.59 12.02
CA LEU A 123 1.36 7.01 11.37
C LEU A 123 0.25 6.79 12.40
N PHE A 124 -0.95 7.25 12.07
CA PHE A 124 -2.14 7.11 12.87
C PHE A 124 -3.23 6.40 12.06
N HIS A 125 -4.00 5.57 12.74
CA HIS A 125 -5.20 4.94 12.20
C HIS A 125 -6.41 5.32 13.03
N GLN A 126 -7.52 5.63 12.39
CA GLN A 126 -8.76 5.92 13.10
C GLN A 126 -9.51 4.63 13.42
N ASP A 127 -9.80 4.41 14.70
CA ASP A 127 -10.61 3.28 15.15
C ASP A 127 -12.11 3.44 14.78
N GLN A 128 -12.89 2.40 15.07
CA GLN A 128 -14.34 2.37 14.82
C GLN A 128 -15.14 3.44 15.59
N TYR A 129 -14.57 4.00 16.67
CA TYR A 129 -15.17 5.07 17.47
C TYR A 129 -14.73 6.46 17.02
N GLY A 130 -13.92 6.53 15.96
CA GLY A 130 -13.39 7.77 15.42
C GLY A 130 -12.24 8.35 16.23
N ASN A 131 -11.53 7.55 17.04
CA ASN A 131 -10.33 7.99 17.77
C ASN A 131 -9.08 7.66 16.94
N TRP A 132 -8.11 8.56 16.98
CA TRP A 132 -6.84 8.37 16.29
C TRP A 132 -5.84 7.64 17.18
N VAL A 133 -5.37 6.48 16.72
CA VAL A 133 -4.40 5.65 17.42
C VAL A 133 -3.06 5.78 16.71
N ASN A 134 -2.00 6.12 17.44
CA ASN A 134 -0.63 6.12 16.89
C ASN A 134 -0.15 4.68 16.75
N ILE A 135 0.19 4.31 15.52
CA ILE A 135 0.58 2.97 15.12
C ILE A 135 1.98 2.91 14.48
N THR A 136 2.76 3.99 14.64
CA THR A 136 4.10 4.13 14.06
C THR A 136 5.03 2.99 14.46
N ALA A 137 4.97 2.55 15.73
CA ALA A 137 5.84 1.51 16.27
C ALA A 137 5.65 0.13 15.63
N MET A 138 4.57 -0.06 14.88
CA MET A 138 4.27 -1.29 14.16
C MET A 138 4.79 -1.27 12.71
N ARG A 139 5.50 -0.20 12.31
CA ARG A 139 6.22 -0.16 11.04
C ARG A 139 7.68 -0.50 11.21
N HIS A 140 8.32 -0.91 10.10
CA HIS A 140 9.76 -1.03 10.05
C HIS A 140 10.41 0.26 10.50
N ASP A 141 11.28 0.13 11.50
CA ASP A 141 12.08 1.23 12.03
C ASP A 141 13.03 1.76 10.94
N VAL A 142 12.67 2.90 10.34
CA VAL A 142 13.41 3.52 9.24
C VAL A 142 14.82 3.97 9.65
N THR A 143 15.12 4.11 10.94
CA THR A 143 16.47 4.43 11.43
C THR A 143 17.46 3.29 11.20
N LYS A 144 16.96 2.07 10.97
CA LYS A 144 17.78 0.89 10.63
C LYS A 144 18.13 0.82 9.15
N LEU A 145 17.58 1.70 8.31
CA LEU A 145 17.91 1.74 6.90
C LEU A 145 19.27 2.40 6.70
N LYS A 146 20.12 1.73 5.91
CA LYS A 146 21.41 2.28 5.46
C LYS A 146 21.55 2.09 3.96
N PHE A 147 21.99 3.13 3.29
CA PHE A 147 22.16 3.17 1.83
C PHE A 147 23.64 3.27 1.50
N PHE A 148 24.10 2.51 0.51
CA PHE A 148 25.51 2.46 0.14
C PHE A 148 25.67 2.74 -1.35
N GLY A 149 26.62 3.60 -1.69
CA GLY A 149 27.01 3.95 -3.05
C GLY A 149 28.17 3.11 -3.60
N GLU A 150 28.97 3.72 -4.48
CA GLU A 150 30.15 3.07 -5.04
C GLU A 150 31.21 2.76 -3.96
N GLY A 151 31.87 1.60 -4.09
CA GLY A 151 32.88 1.15 -3.14
C GLY A 151 32.36 0.89 -1.72
N ASP A 152 31.07 0.60 -1.55
CA ASP A 152 30.42 0.42 -0.24
C ASP A 152 30.50 1.65 0.69
N THR A 153 30.58 2.85 0.11
CA THR A 153 30.51 4.10 0.87
C THR A 153 29.07 4.37 1.32
N GLU A 154 28.84 4.59 2.62
CA GLU A 154 27.51 4.92 3.15
C GLU A 154 27.07 6.31 2.64
N LEU A 155 25.87 6.37 2.07
CA LEU A 155 25.24 7.63 1.63
C LEU A 155 24.76 8.43 2.83
N LYS A 156 24.82 9.76 2.70
CA LYS A 156 24.42 10.71 3.73
C LYS A 156 23.01 11.20 3.47
N SER A 157 22.38 11.81 4.47
CA SER A 157 21.08 12.47 4.32
C SER A 157 21.07 13.58 3.27
N SER A 158 22.22 14.15 2.91
CA SER A 158 22.36 15.11 1.80
C SER A 158 22.24 14.48 0.42
N ASP A 159 22.30 13.15 0.31
CA ASP A 159 22.33 12.42 -0.96
C ASP A 159 20.92 11.98 -1.42
N TYR A 160 19.90 12.21 -0.59
CA TYR A 160 18.52 11.87 -0.88
C TYR A 160 17.54 12.85 -0.22
N LYS A 161 16.29 12.81 -0.66
CA LYS A 161 15.16 13.50 -0.04
C LYS A 161 14.17 12.48 0.49
N VAL A 162 13.56 12.81 1.61
CA VAL A 162 12.46 12.02 2.18
C VAL A 162 11.14 12.74 1.90
N SER A 163 10.13 12.02 1.45
CA SER A 163 8.79 12.55 1.22
C SER A 163 7.73 11.49 1.47
N LEU A 164 6.47 11.92 1.58
CA LEU A 164 5.33 11.03 1.43
C LEU A 164 4.78 11.12 0.00
N VAL A 165 4.53 9.96 -0.59
CA VAL A 165 3.88 9.81 -1.90
C VAL A 165 2.88 8.69 -1.76
N ASP A 166 1.59 9.01 -1.85
CA ASP A 166 0.49 8.09 -1.54
C ASP A 166 0.72 7.42 -0.16
N LEU A 167 0.65 6.09 -0.05
CA LEU A 167 0.94 5.35 1.18
C LEU A 167 2.42 5.02 1.38
N PHE A 168 3.36 5.74 0.77
CA PHE A 168 4.78 5.44 0.88
C PHE A 168 5.54 6.50 1.66
N TYR A 169 6.35 6.05 2.62
CA TYR A 169 7.53 6.79 3.05
C TYR A 169 8.62 6.56 2.00
N GLU A 170 8.87 7.58 1.17
CA GLU A 170 9.77 7.49 0.03
C GLU A 170 11.10 8.18 0.31
N ILE A 171 12.19 7.48 -0.01
CA ILE A 171 13.57 7.98 -0.05
C ILE A 171 13.94 8.12 -1.53
N LEU A 172 13.92 9.35 -2.02
CA LEU A 172 14.25 9.71 -3.39
C LEU A 172 15.72 10.11 -3.49
N PHE A 173 16.54 9.35 -4.22
CA PHE A 173 17.95 9.69 -4.38
C PHE A 173 18.13 10.94 -5.25
N ASN A 174 19.04 11.82 -4.83
CA ASN A 174 19.33 13.03 -5.58
C ASN A 174 19.94 12.71 -6.95
N SER A 175 19.81 13.63 -7.90
CA SER A 175 20.39 13.46 -9.23
C SER A 175 21.90 13.20 -9.14
N GLY A 176 22.38 12.18 -9.85
CA GLY A 176 23.78 11.74 -9.83
C GLY A 176 24.15 10.80 -8.69
N VAL A 177 23.33 10.66 -7.65
CA VAL A 177 23.55 9.71 -6.55
C VAL A 177 23.16 8.30 -7.00
N LYS A 178 24.09 7.35 -6.88
CA LYS A 178 23.87 5.95 -7.25
C LYS A 178 23.86 5.08 -6.01
N CYS A 179 22.68 4.69 -5.54
CA CYS A 179 22.56 3.64 -4.53
C CYS A 179 22.86 2.27 -5.16
N LYS A 180 23.74 1.49 -4.52
CA LYS A 180 24.21 0.18 -4.97
C LYS A 180 23.84 -0.96 -4.03
N LYS A 181 23.50 -0.65 -2.78
CA LYS A 181 23.08 -1.61 -1.77
C LYS A 181 22.24 -0.91 -0.70
N VAL A 182 21.18 -1.55 -0.25
CA VAL A 182 20.36 -1.11 0.90
C VAL A 182 20.41 -2.18 1.98
N LYS A 183 20.66 -1.76 3.22
CA LYS A 183 20.60 -2.61 4.40
C LYS A 183 19.45 -2.19 5.30
N TYR A 184 18.85 -3.18 5.95
CA TYR A 184 17.96 -2.99 7.09
C TYR A 184 18.60 -3.67 8.31
N GLY A 185 19.16 -2.86 9.22
CA GLY A 185 19.99 -3.37 10.31
C GLY A 185 21.24 -4.06 9.75
N LYS A 186 21.33 -5.39 9.91
CA LYS A 186 22.47 -6.19 9.43
C LYS A 186 22.23 -6.82 8.06
N ASP A 187 20.98 -6.93 7.65
CA ASP A 187 20.58 -7.69 6.47
C ASP A 187 20.63 -6.82 5.22
N ASP A 188 21.12 -7.40 4.12
CA ASP A 188 21.06 -6.77 2.81
C ASP A 188 19.65 -7.02 2.25
N VAL A 189 18.84 -5.96 2.13
CA VAL A 189 17.46 -6.08 1.60
C VAL A 189 17.41 -5.83 0.10
N TRP A 190 18.45 -5.22 -0.47
CA TRP A 190 18.57 -5.01 -1.90
C TRP A 190 20.02 -4.75 -2.32
N LYS A 191 20.45 -5.29 -3.47
CA LYS A 191 21.71 -4.96 -4.15
C LYS A 191 21.48 -4.70 -5.63
N HIS A 192 22.31 -3.84 -6.20
CA HIS A 192 22.25 -3.52 -7.63
C HIS A 192 22.51 -4.72 -8.55
N SER A 193 23.16 -5.76 -8.05
CA SER A 193 23.44 -7.01 -8.77
C SER A 193 22.28 -7.99 -8.78
N ASP A 194 21.27 -7.80 -7.91
CA ASP A 194 20.20 -8.80 -7.72
C ASP A 194 19.23 -8.85 -8.90
N ASP A 195 19.03 -7.71 -9.58
CA ASP A 195 18.10 -7.59 -10.70
C ASP A 195 18.60 -6.50 -11.67
N PRO A 196 19.01 -6.85 -12.92
CA PRO A 196 19.42 -5.88 -13.93
C PRO A 196 18.34 -4.83 -14.23
N ASN A 197 17.07 -5.21 -14.06
CA ASN A 197 15.86 -4.39 -13.93
C ASN A 197 16.03 -3.12 -13.10
N PHE A 198 16.66 -3.32 -11.96
CA PHE A 198 16.67 -2.40 -10.84
C PHE A 198 18.09 -2.00 -10.47
N ALA A 199 19.12 -2.37 -11.24
CA ALA A 199 20.53 -2.07 -10.99
C ALA A 199 20.87 -0.57 -10.79
N SER A 200 19.95 0.32 -11.14
CA SER A 200 19.98 1.74 -10.79
C SER A 200 18.62 2.17 -10.23
N LEU A 201 18.60 2.60 -8.97
CA LEU A 201 17.39 3.04 -8.29
C LEU A 201 17.18 4.54 -8.42
N LYS A 202 15.91 4.93 -8.57
CA LYS A 202 15.40 6.28 -8.41
C LYS A 202 14.99 6.52 -6.95
N SER A 203 14.23 5.59 -6.37
CA SER A 203 13.84 5.65 -4.96
C SER A 203 13.77 4.27 -4.29
N PHE A 204 13.83 4.30 -2.96
CA PHE A 204 13.51 3.19 -2.07
C PHE A 204 12.38 3.65 -1.15
N SER A 205 11.41 2.80 -0.88
CA SER A 205 10.23 3.19 -0.11
C SER A 205 9.80 2.12 0.89
N LEU A 206 9.22 2.55 2.01
CA LEU A 206 8.43 1.72 2.91
C LEU A 206 6.95 1.97 2.64
N GLY A 207 6.20 0.92 2.30
CA GLY A 207 4.75 0.96 2.27
C GLY A 207 4.21 1.13 3.70
N LEU A 208 3.55 2.24 3.98
CA LEU A 208 3.02 2.59 5.29
C LEU A 208 1.74 1.83 5.63
N ALA A 209 1.14 1.09 4.71
CA ALA A 209 0.04 0.18 5.02
C ALA A 209 0.54 -1.27 5.05
N SER A 210 1.16 -1.74 3.97
CA SER A 210 1.71 -3.11 3.85
C SER A 210 2.93 -3.42 4.72
N ASN A 211 3.58 -2.39 5.26
CA ASN A 211 4.86 -2.51 5.94
C ASN A 211 5.96 -3.21 5.11
N SER A 212 5.85 -3.19 3.78
CA SER A 212 6.81 -3.83 2.87
C SER A 212 7.76 -2.81 2.26
N PHE A 213 8.96 -3.26 1.88
CA PHE A 213 9.91 -2.41 1.17
C PHE A 213 9.73 -2.48 -0.34
N PHE A 214 9.98 -1.36 -1.01
CA PHE A 214 9.83 -1.22 -2.45
C PHE A 214 11.03 -0.48 -3.03
N VAL A 215 11.37 -0.85 -4.27
CA VAL A 215 12.37 -0.16 -5.07
C VAL A 215 11.72 0.38 -6.34
N LYS A 216 12.04 1.63 -6.67
CA LYS A 216 11.64 2.28 -7.92
C LYS A 216 12.88 2.54 -8.74
N ASN A 217 12.93 2.09 -9.99
CA ASN A 217 14.08 2.34 -10.84
C ASN A 217 13.96 3.67 -11.62
N GLN A 218 14.98 3.98 -12.44
CA GLN A 218 15.03 5.21 -13.24
C GLN A 218 13.93 5.34 -14.32
N SER A 219 13.21 4.27 -14.65
CA SER A 219 12.07 4.30 -15.58
C SER A 219 10.72 4.26 -14.86
N ASP A 220 10.67 4.63 -13.58
CA ASP A 220 9.47 4.64 -12.73
C ASP A 220 8.81 3.26 -12.58
N ARG A 221 9.61 2.20 -12.69
CA ARG A 221 9.16 0.82 -12.49
C ARG A 221 9.26 0.51 -11.01
N LEU A 222 8.18 0.08 -10.37
CA LEU A 222 8.15 -0.29 -8.95
C LEU A 222 8.31 -1.81 -8.79
N LYS A 223 9.04 -2.25 -7.78
CA LYS A 223 9.16 -3.66 -7.38
C LYS A 223 9.14 -3.74 -5.86
N MET A 224 8.26 -4.57 -5.33
CA MET A 224 8.31 -4.96 -3.93
C MET A 224 9.53 -5.85 -3.68
N ILE A 225 10.25 -5.59 -2.59
CA ILE A 225 11.30 -6.47 -2.11
C ILE A 225 10.61 -7.59 -1.33
N GLN A 226 10.44 -8.74 -1.98
CA GLN A 226 10.15 -9.97 -1.27
C GLN A 226 11.36 -10.30 -0.40
N ARG A 227 11.15 -10.43 0.91
CA ARG A 227 12.05 -11.25 1.72
C ARG A 227 12.05 -12.62 1.05
N ALA A 228 13.22 -13.17 0.72
CA ALA A 228 13.33 -14.45 0.05
C ALA A 228 12.60 -15.53 0.87
N LEU A 229 11.33 -15.77 0.56
CA LEU A 229 10.78 -17.11 0.58
C LEU A 229 11.42 -17.76 -0.63
N VAL A 230 12.35 -18.67 -0.33
CA VAL A 230 13.15 -19.44 -1.27
C VAL A 230 12.28 -19.92 -2.43
N ASP A 231 12.78 -19.68 -3.63
CA ASP A 231 12.36 -20.21 -4.93
C ASP A 231 11.17 -21.16 -4.91
N LYS A 232 10.05 -20.71 -5.48
CA LYS A 232 8.89 -21.55 -5.86
C LYS A 232 9.34 -22.52 -6.96
N ALA A 233 10.01 -23.59 -6.56
CA ALA A 233 10.32 -24.73 -7.42
C ALA A 233 9.04 -25.50 -7.73
N GLU A 234 8.86 -25.78 -9.01
CA GLU A 234 7.81 -26.65 -9.54
C GLU A 234 7.86 -28.05 -8.92
N SER A 235 6.68 -28.64 -8.70
CA SER A 235 6.43 -30.10 -8.60
C SER A 235 6.88 -30.88 -7.35
N THR A 236 6.59 -30.38 -6.14
CA THR A 236 6.50 -31.24 -4.94
C THR A 236 5.04 -31.51 -4.55
N PRO A 237 4.70 -32.70 -4.01
CA PRO A 237 3.37 -32.97 -3.48
C PRO A 237 3.05 -31.95 -2.37
N SER A 238 2.02 -31.14 -2.58
CA SER A 238 1.59 -30.15 -1.60
C SER A 238 1.03 -30.85 -0.36
N VAL A 239 1.59 -30.53 0.81
CA VAL A 239 1.03 -30.97 2.09
C VAL A 239 -0.20 -30.11 2.40
N THR A 240 -1.31 -30.76 2.76
CA THR A 240 -2.59 -30.07 2.98
C THR A 240 -2.69 -29.55 4.40
N VAL A 241 -3.20 -28.33 4.54
CA VAL A 241 -3.34 -27.62 5.82
C VAL A 241 -4.80 -27.29 6.08
N SER A 242 -5.26 -27.61 7.29
CA SER A 242 -6.52 -27.12 7.83
C SER A 242 -6.27 -25.95 8.76
N LEU A 243 -6.69 -24.76 8.34
CA LEU A 243 -6.51 -23.52 9.09
C LEU A 243 -7.76 -23.25 9.95
N ASP A 244 -7.51 -22.90 11.22
CA ASP A 244 -8.49 -22.25 12.08
C ASP A 244 -8.07 -20.78 12.21
N ILE A 245 -8.90 -19.85 11.74
CA ILE A 245 -8.61 -18.41 11.72
C ILE A 245 -8.62 -17.77 13.12
N ASN A 246 -8.96 -18.53 14.17
CA ASN A 246 -8.72 -18.14 15.55
C ASN A 246 -7.25 -18.34 15.98
N LYS A 247 -6.43 -19.06 15.19
CA LYS A 247 -5.01 -19.26 15.51
C LYS A 247 -4.22 -17.99 15.23
N THR A 248 -3.74 -17.34 16.28
CA THR A 248 -3.02 -16.06 16.17
C THR A 248 -1.50 -16.18 16.20
N GLN A 249 -0.95 -17.29 15.69
CA GLN A 249 0.49 -17.55 15.69
C GLN A 249 0.92 -18.41 14.49
N SER A 250 2.16 -18.21 14.03
CA SER A 250 2.78 -19.05 13.00
C SER A 250 2.95 -20.48 13.50
N THR A 251 3.02 -21.41 12.55
CA THR A 251 3.24 -22.85 12.80
C THR A 251 4.32 -23.37 11.84
N SER A 252 4.58 -24.68 11.87
CA SER A 252 5.43 -25.33 10.85
C SER A 252 4.81 -25.32 9.44
N ASP A 253 3.51 -25.07 9.34
CA ASP A 253 2.73 -25.27 8.13
C ASP A 253 2.37 -23.94 7.45
N PHE A 254 2.34 -22.85 8.22
CA PHE A 254 2.06 -21.49 7.74
C PHE A 254 2.67 -20.40 8.63
N ASP A 255 2.96 -19.26 8.02
CA ASP A 255 3.24 -18.00 8.67
C ASP A 255 1.95 -17.23 8.98
N PHE A 256 1.92 -16.55 10.13
CA PHE A 256 0.85 -15.67 10.58
C PHE A 256 1.36 -14.24 10.75
N SER A 257 0.57 -13.27 10.31
CA SER A 257 0.77 -11.87 10.67
C SER A 257 -0.56 -11.18 10.92
N ASP A 258 -0.64 -10.35 11.96
CA ASP A 258 -1.77 -9.45 12.20
C ASP A 258 -1.26 -8.01 12.18
N GLN A 259 -1.69 -7.25 11.17
CA GLN A 259 -1.38 -5.84 11.03
C GLN A 259 -2.70 -5.05 11.08
N PHE A 260 -3.04 -4.50 12.25
CA PHE A 260 -4.23 -3.67 12.47
C PHE A 260 -5.55 -4.37 12.18
N GLY A 261 -5.62 -5.66 12.46
CA GLY A 261 -6.79 -6.46 12.13
C GLY A 261 -6.89 -6.82 10.66
N ILE A 262 -5.86 -6.55 9.86
CA ILE A 262 -5.61 -7.28 8.62
C ILE A 262 -4.73 -8.47 9.00
N VAL A 263 -5.36 -9.64 9.08
CA VAL A 263 -4.70 -10.89 9.42
C VAL A 263 -4.37 -11.63 8.14
N THR A 264 -3.10 -11.97 7.94
CA THR A 264 -2.62 -12.75 6.81
C THR A 264 -2.08 -14.09 7.28
N TYR A 265 -2.44 -15.14 6.55
CA TYR A 265 -1.88 -16.48 6.70
C TYR A 265 -1.26 -16.90 5.38
N THR A 266 0.01 -17.26 5.42
CA THR A 266 0.78 -17.66 4.24
C THR A 266 1.32 -19.07 4.46
N PRO A 267 0.91 -20.08 3.67
CA PRO A 267 1.47 -21.42 3.78
C PRO A 267 2.99 -21.41 3.61
N ILE A 268 3.69 -22.22 4.40
CA ILE A 268 5.12 -22.46 4.18
C ILE A 268 5.30 -23.10 2.79
N PRO A 269 6.39 -22.82 2.05
CA PRO A 269 6.62 -23.43 0.74
C PRO A 269 6.44 -24.96 0.76
N GLY A 270 5.61 -25.47 -0.15
CA GLY A 270 5.21 -26.89 -0.20
C GLY A 270 3.91 -27.23 0.54
N TYR A 271 3.30 -26.27 1.25
CA TYR A 271 2.00 -26.43 1.90
C TYR A 271 0.90 -25.66 1.15
N VAL A 272 -0.35 -26.10 1.31
CA VAL A 272 -1.54 -25.42 0.77
C VAL A 272 -2.73 -25.55 1.72
N PHE A 273 -3.61 -24.54 1.78
CA PHE A 273 -4.83 -24.62 2.56
C PHE A 273 -5.90 -25.44 1.83
N THR A 274 -6.49 -26.42 2.52
CA THR A 274 -7.61 -27.21 2.00
C THR A 274 -8.88 -27.05 2.82
N LYS A 275 -8.78 -26.52 4.04
CA LYS A 275 -9.92 -26.22 4.90
C LYS A 275 -9.64 -24.96 5.71
N ILE A 276 -10.65 -24.10 5.83
CA ILE A 276 -10.64 -22.91 6.66
C ILE A 276 -11.85 -22.99 7.58
N SER A 277 -11.60 -22.76 8.87
CA SER A 277 -12.60 -22.77 9.92
C SER A 277 -12.40 -21.57 10.85
N GLN A 278 -13.45 -21.20 11.59
CA GLN A 278 -13.37 -20.32 12.74
C GLN A 278 -13.85 -21.10 13.97
N GLY A 279 -12.90 -21.66 14.73
CA GLY A 279 -13.18 -22.63 15.78
C GLY A 279 -13.89 -23.85 15.21
N ASN A 280 -15.12 -24.10 15.65
CA ASN A 280 -15.91 -25.26 15.19
C ASN A 280 -16.76 -24.97 13.93
N LYS A 281 -16.74 -23.73 13.41
CA LYS A 281 -17.51 -23.36 12.22
C LYS A 281 -16.65 -23.49 10.97
N ASP A 282 -17.09 -24.31 10.03
CA ASP A 282 -16.43 -24.43 8.73
C ASP A 282 -16.77 -23.21 7.87
N VAL A 283 -15.74 -22.57 7.30
CA VAL A 283 -15.88 -21.40 6.42
C VAL A 283 -15.74 -21.82 4.96
N TRP A 284 -14.71 -22.60 4.66
CA TRP A 284 -14.42 -23.08 3.32
C TRP A 284 -13.71 -24.43 3.35
N GLU A 285 -13.99 -25.25 2.35
CA GLU A 285 -13.29 -26.51 2.10
C GLU A 285 -13.02 -26.65 0.59
N SER A 286 -11.80 -27.09 0.27
CA SER A 286 -11.33 -27.28 -1.09
C SER A 286 -12.16 -28.32 -1.84
N LYS A 287 -12.39 -28.05 -3.12
CA LYS A 287 -13.03 -28.98 -4.07
C LYS A 287 -12.17 -29.06 -5.33
N ASN A 288 -12.14 -30.24 -5.95
CA ASN A 288 -11.51 -30.45 -7.26
C ASN A 288 -10.03 -30.00 -7.33
N ASN A 289 -9.25 -30.20 -6.26
CA ASN A 289 -7.84 -29.79 -6.16
C ASN A 289 -7.58 -28.28 -6.34
N VAL A 290 -8.58 -27.43 -6.02
CA VAL A 290 -8.41 -25.98 -5.97
C VAL A 290 -8.06 -25.58 -4.54
N PHE A 291 -6.78 -25.21 -4.33
CA PHE A 291 -6.22 -25.00 -2.99
C PHE A 291 -5.99 -23.53 -2.68
N GLY A 292 -6.06 -23.17 -1.39
CA GLY A 292 -5.75 -21.83 -0.91
C GLY A 292 -4.24 -21.62 -0.80
N THR A 293 -3.73 -20.54 -1.38
CA THR A 293 -2.30 -20.18 -1.43
C THR A 293 -1.94 -18.98 -0.55
N GLU A 294 -2.94 -18.18 -0.16
CA GLU A 294 -2.81 -17.07 0.78
C GLU A 294 -4.20 -16.75 1.32
N LEU A 295 -4.28 -16.26 2.56
CA LEU A 295 -5.54 -15.90 3.20
C LEU A 295 -5.41 -14.57 3.90
N MET A 296 -6.41 -13.71 3.74
CA MET A 296 -6.50 -12.40 4.36
C MET A 296 -7.85 -12.25 5.07
N TYR A 297 -7.84 -11.93 6.36
CA TYR A 297 -9.04 -11.62 7.15
C TYR A 297 -8.96 -10.17 7.65
N ILE A 298 -9.98 -9.39 7.29
CA ILE A 298 -10.05 -7.95 7.58
C ILE A 298 -11.09 -7.74 8.68
N LYS A 299 -10.65 -7.73 9.93
CA LYS A 299 -11.49 -7.65 11.13
C LYS A 299 -12.40 -6.42 11.16
N SER A 300 -11.93 -5.28 10.64
CA SER A 300 -12.69 -4.01 10.67
C SER A 300 -14.00 -4.06 9.88
N VAL A 301 -14.09 -4.95 8.89
CA VAL A 301 -15.23 -5.10 7.99
C VAL A 301 -15.72 -6.54 7.91
N GLU A 302 -15.13 -7.42 8.72
CA GLU A 302 -15.52 -8.83 8.86
C GLU A 302 -15.51 -9.61 7.52
N PHE A 303 -14.53 -9.31 6.67
CA PHE A 303 -14.33 -9.99 5.38
C PHE A 303 -13.13 -10.93 5.41
N LEU A 304 -13.32 -12.13 4.85
CA LEU A 304 -12.28 -13.12 4.62
C LEU A 304 -12.07 -13.32 3.11
N VAL A 305 -10.82 -13.28 2.69
CA VAL A 305 -10.39 -13.50 1.31
C VAL A 305 -9.47 -14.71 1.26
N VAL A 306 -9.73 -15.61 0.31
CA VAL A 306 -8.89 -16.79 0.06
C VAL A 306 -8.34 -16.70 -1.36
N LEU A 307 -7.03 -16.52 -1.51
CA LEU A 307 -6.35 -16.65 -2.80
C LEU A 307 -6.25 -18.12 -3.16
N LEU A 308 -6.61 -18.47 -4.38
CA LEU A 308 -6.58 -19.83 -4.88
C LEU A 308 -5.39 -20.06 -5.81
N ILE A 309 -5.01 -21.33 -5.98
CA ILE A 309 -3.87 -21.76 -6.80
C ILE A 309 -4.03 -21.45 -8.30
N ASP A 310 -5.26 -21.21 -8.76
CA ASP A 310 -5.61 -20.85 -10.13
C ASP A 310 -5.71 -19.32 -10.35
N ASP A 311 -5.13 -18.54 -9.44
CA ASP A 311 -5.20 -17.06 -9.38
C ASP A 311 -6.62 -16.49 -9.13
N MET A 312 -7.62 -17.35 -8.90
CA MET A 312 -8.94 -16.90 -8.48
C MET A 312 -8.93 -16.57 -6.99
N PHE A 313 -9.99 -15.91 -6.52
CA PHE A 313 -10.19 -15.74 -5.09
C PHE A 313 -11.65 -15.90 -4.69
N LEU A 314 -11.81 -16.32 -3.44
CA LEU A 314 -13.09 -16.41 -2.75
C LEU A 314 -13.21 -15.25 -1.77
N LEU A 315 -14.43 -14.78 -1.58
CA LEU A 315 -14.76 -13.70 -0.65
C LEU A 315 -15.89 -14.16 0.27
N PHE A 316 -15.66 -14.10 1.57
CA PHE A 316 -16.65 -14.43 2.59
C PHE A 316 -16.88 -13.22 3.49
N HIS A 317 -18.11 -13.02 3.92
CA HIS A 317 -18.49 -11.98 4.87
C HIS A 317 -19.08 -12.63 6.11
N LEU A 318 -18.58 -12.27 7.28
CA LEU A 318 -19.11 -12.72 8.56
C LEU A 318 -20.24 -11.78 8.98
N ASP A 319 -21.46 -12.31 9.03
CA ASP A 319 -22.64 -11.60 9.52
C ASP A 319 -23.36 -12.45 10.56
N ASN A 320 -23.79 -11.85 11.67
CA ASN A 320 -24.47 -12.56 12.76
C ASN A 320 -23.73 -13.85 13.23
N ASN A 321 -22.39 -13.79 13.28
CA ASN A 321 -21.48 -14.90 13.57
C ASN A 321 -21.47 -16.05 12.56
N ASP A 322 -22.12 -15.93 11.40
CA ASP A 322 -22.11 -16.93 10.34
C ASP A 322 -21.40 -16.41 9.09
N TRP A 323 -20.60 -17.27 8.46
CA TRP A 323 -19.87 -16.92 7.25
C TRP A 323 -20.74 -17.12 6.01
N HIS A 324 -20.84 -16.08 5.21
CA HIS A 324 -21.56 -16.09 3.94
C HIS A 324 -20.58 -15.99 2.78
N ASP A 325 -20.61 -16.95 1.87
CA ASP A 325 -19.90 -16.85 0.60
C ASP A 325 -20.55 -15.77 -0.27
N VAL A 326 -19.79 -14.71 -0.50
CA VAL A 326 -20.19 -13.56 -1.30
C VAL A 326 -19.32 -13.40 -2.54
N THR A 327 -18.59 -14.46 -2.92
CA THR A 327 -17.70 -14.49 -4.08
C THR A 327 -18.41 -14.04 -5.35
N SER A 328 -19.69 -14.39 -5.53
CA SER A 328 -20.47 -13.99 -6.72
C SER A 328 -20.79 -12.50 -6.81
N LYS A 329 -20.68 -11.75 -5.71
CA LYS A 329 -20.92 -10.29 -5.70
C LYS A 329 -19.72 -9.49 -6.18
N ARG A 330 -18.57 -10.15 -6.37
CA ARG A 330 -17.35 -9.49 -6.85
C ARG A 330 -17.34 -9.38 -8.38
N HIS A 331 -16.49 -8.50 -8.94
CA HIS A 331 -16.24 -8.52 -10.38
C HIS A 331 -15.62 -9.86 -10.78
N ASP A 332 -16.12 -10.41 -11.87
CA ASP A 332 -15.65 -11.69 -12.38
C ASP A 332 -14.24 -11.53 -12.96
N VAL A 333 -13.23 -11.81 -12.14
CA VAL A 333 -11.82 -11.70 -12.55
C VAL A 333 -11.44 -12.65 -13.69
N SER A 334 -12.26 -13.68 -14.00
CA SER A 334 -12.04 -14.49 -15.20
C SER A 334 -12.23 -13.70 -16.50
N LYS A 335 -12.94 -12.57 -16.42
CA LYS A 335 -13.12 -11.62 -17.53
C LYS A 335 -11.94 -10.68 -17.71
N LEU A 336 -10.99 -10.64 -16.78
CA LEU A 336 -9.80 -9.81 -16.91
C LEU A 336 -8.87 -10.43 -17.96
N LYS A 337 -8.69 -9.74 -19.09
CA LYS A 337 -7.79 -10.15 -20.17
C LYS A 337 -6.60 -9.21 -20.22
N LEU A 338 -5.41 -9.78 -20.09
CA LEU A 338 -4.14 -9.07 -20.09
C LEU A 338 -3.46 -9.30 -21.44
N ILE A 339 -3.37 -8.26 -22.26
CA ILE A 339 -2.94 -8.39 -23.65
C ILE A 339 -1.48 -7.96 -23.78
N GLY A 340 -0.65 -8.96 -24.06
CA GLY A 340 0.79 -8.90 -24.26
C GLY A 340 1.21 -8.33 -25.60
N GLU A 341 2.51 -8.37 -25.91
CA GLU A 341 3.00 -8.01 -27.24
C GLU A 341 2.34 -8.85 -28.36
N ASN A 342 2.13 -8.23 -29.51
CA ASN A 342 1.46 -8.83 -30.68
C ASN A 342 0.00 -9.26 -30.41
N ASP A 343 -0.71 -8.56 -29.53
CA ASP A 343 -2.11 -8.83 -29.18
C ASP A 343 -2.37 -10.23 -28.58
N VAL A 344 -1.35 -10.85 -27.98
CA VAL A 344 -1.44 -12.19 -27.39
C VAL A 344 -1.86 -12.12 -25.93
N LEU A 345 -2.85 -12.92 -25.52
CA LEU A 345 -3.26 -13.02 -24.11
C LEU A 345 -2.13 -13.57 -23.23
N LEU A 346 -1.80 -12.86 -22.16
CA LEU A 346 -0.81 -13.29 -21.18
C LEU A 346 -1.31 -14.49 -20.38
N LYS A 347 -0.43 -15.51 -20.28
CA LYS A 347 -0.71 -16.76 -19.56
C LYS A 347 -0.51 -16.58 -18.04
N PRO A 348 -1.22 -17.36 -17.21
CA PRO A 348 -0.99 -17.37 -15.75
C PRO A 348 0.47 -17.64 -15.37
N SER A 349 1.17 -18.50 -16.13
CA SER A 349 2.59 -18.81 -15.92
C SER A 349 3.55 -17.63 -16.10
N GLN A 350 3.06 -16.47 -16.53
CA GLN A 350 3.86 -15.25 -16.78
C GLN A 350 3.66 -14.21 -15.67
N ARG A 351 2.95 -14.56 -14.60
CA ARG A 351 2.63 -13.66 -13.50
C ARG A 351 2.52 -14.42 -12.17
N THR A 352 2.48 -13.66 -11.10
CA THR A 352 2.13 -14.14 -9.76
C THR A 352 1.02 -13.25 -9.24
N VAL A 353 0.01 -13.83 -8.59
CA VAL A 353 -1.01 -13.06 -7.87
C VAL A 353 -0.73 -13.16 -6.38
N THR A 354 -0.80 -12.04 -5.68
CA THR A 354 -0.71 -11.96 -4.22
C THR A 354 -1.82 -11.08 -3.67
N ILE A 355 -2.18 -11.26 -2.40
CA ILE A 355 -3.14 -10.38 -1.72
C ILE A 355 -2.40 -9.60 -0.63
N ASP A 356 -2.44 -8.27 -0.72
CA ASP A 356 -1.87 -7.40 0.30
C ASP A 356 -2.70 -6.12 0.41
N ASP A 357 -2.80 -5.55 1.61
CA ASP A 357 -3.47 -4.27 1.92
C ASP A 357 -4.72 -3.97 1.07
N HIS A 358 -5.78 -4.77 1.25
CA HIS A 358 -7.04 -4.59 0.55
C HIS A 358 -6.93 -4.63 -0.99
N SER A 359 -5.91 -5.28 -1.56
CA SER A 359 -5.70 -5.32 -3.00
C SER A 359 -5.15 -6.66 -3.49
N PHE A 360 -5.52 -7.03 -4.72
CA PHE A 360 -4.85 -8.10 -5.46
C PHE A 360 -3.78 -7.50 -6.34
N HIS A 361 -2.58 -8.04 -6.29
CA HIS A 361 -1.48 -7.59 -7.12
C HIS A 361 -1.14 -8.65 -8.16
N TYR A 362 -1.29 -8.30 -9.43
CA TYR A 362 -0.79 -9.09 -10.56
C TYR A 362 0.65 -8.66 -10.85
N LEU A 363 1.59 -9.49 -10.44
CA LEU A 363 3.03 -9.27 -10.56
C LEU A 363 3.58 -10.05 -11.76
N PHE A 364 3.84 -9.36 -12.87
CA PHE A 364 4.34 -10.02 -14.08
C PHE A 364 5.82 -10.39 -13.95
N HIS A 365 6.16 -11.59 -14.44
CA HIS A 365 7.53 -12.11 -14.44
C HIS A 365 8.44 -11.27 -15.35
N ASP A 366 9.74 -11.46 -15.19
CA ASP A 366 10.73 -10.70 -15.97
C ASP A 366 10.56 -10.89 -17.48
N GLY A 367 10.62 -9.77 -18.20
CA GLY A 367 10.47 -9.72 -19.66
C GLY A 367 9.03 -9.75 -20.16
N VAL A 368 8.04 -10.00 -19.30
CA VAL A 368 6.63 -9.98 -19.66
C VAL A 368 6.16 -8.53 -19.80
N LYS A 369 5.60 -8.21 -20.96
CA LYS A 369 5.03 -6.91 -21.28
C LYS A 369 3.57 -7.07 -21.66
N PHE A 370 2.76 -6.08 -21.35
CA PHE A 370 1.39 -5.94 -21.85
C PHE A 370 1.15 -4.50 -22.27
N HIS A 371 0.23 -4.31 -23.22
CA HIS A 371 -0.17 -3.00 -23.70
C HIS A 371 -1.64 -2.69 -23.47
N THR A 372 -2.49 -3.69 -23.20
CA THR A 372 -3.91 -3.47 -22.93
C THR A 372 -4.39 -4.37 -21.80
N VAL A 373 -5.21 -3.82 -20.93
CA VAL A 373 -6.00 -4.57 -19.95
C VAL A 373 -7.45 -4.42 -20.36
N LYS A 374 -8.13 -5.54 -20.57
CA LYS A 374 -9.57 -5.57 -20.81
C LYS A 374 -10.29 -6.21 -19.65
N TYR A 375 -11.49 -5.72 -19.38
CA TYR A 375 -12.47 -6.44 -18.60
C TYR A 375 -13.61 -6.83 -19.54
N ASP A 376 -13.79 -8.12 -19.75
CA ASP A 376 -14.63 -8.68 -20.81
C ASP A 376 -14.09 -8.27 -22.19
N ASP A 377 -14.85 -7.48 -22.97
CA ASP A 377 -14.41 -6.90 -24.23
C ASP A 377 -14.12 -5.40 -24.14
N LEU A 378 -14.27 -4.81 -22.94
CA LEU A 378 -14.02 -3.40 -22.69
C LEU A 378 -12.56 -3.16 -22.32
N ASP A 379 -11.91 -2.21 -23.00
CA ASP A 379 -10.58 -1.73 -22.65
C ASP A 379 -10.68 -0.90 -21.37
N VAL A 380 -10.13 -1.41 -20.27
CA VAL A 380 -10.09 -0.69 -18.98
C VAL A 380 -8.78 0.06 -18.76
N TRP A 381 -7.75 -0.28 -19.54
CA TRP A 381 -6.49 0.46 -19.64
C TRP A 381 -5.77 0.12 -20.95
N SER A 382 -5.19 1.12 -21.60
CA SER A 382 -4.27 0.92 -22.73
C SER A 382 -2.99 1.73 -22.58
N HIS A 383 -1.88 1.21 -23.08
CA HIS A 383 -0.58 1.89 -23.03
C HIS A 383 -0.57 3.21 -23.81
N THR A 384 -1.51 3.41 -24.74
CA THR A 384 -1.71 4.67 -25.46
C THR A 384 -2.36 5.77 -24.61
N ASP A 385 -3.07 5.44 -23.53
CA ASP A 385 -3.76 6.42 -22.68
C ASP A 385 -2.78 7.26 -21.84
N ASP A 386 -1.61 6.71 -21.50
CA ASP A 386 -0.53 7.43 -20.79
C ASP A 386 0.12 8.56 -21.61
N THR A 387 -0.18 8.68 -22.91
CA THR A 387 0.33 9.75 -23.78
C THR A 387 -0.68 10.86 -24.05
N LYS A 388 -1.93 10.74 -23.57
CA LYS A 388 -3.00 11.73 -23.83
C LYS A 388 -3.25 12.72 -22.69
N SER A 389 -2.56 12.63 -21.56
CA SER A 389 -2.74 13.55 -20.40
C SER A 389 -1.73 14.70 -20.34
N GLN A 390 -1.07 15.06 -21.44
CA GLN A 390 -0.35 16.31 -21.58
C GLN A 390 -0.92 17.15 -22.72
N ILE A 391 -2.01 17.88 -22.43
CA ILE A 391 -2.30 19.20 -23.02
C ILE A 391 -2.83 20.09 -21.91
#